data_AF-A0A0M9E041-F1
#
_entry.id   AF-A0A0M9E041-F1
#
_cell.length_a   1.000
_cell.length_b   1.000
_cell.length_c   1.000
_cell.angle_alpha   90.00
_cell.angle_beta   90.00
_cell.angle_gamma   90.00
#
_symmetry.space_group_name_H-M   'P 1'
#
loop_
_entity.id
_entity.type
_entity.pdbx_description
1 polymer ?
#
loop_
_entity_poly.entity_id
_entity_poly.type
_entity_poly.pdbx_seq_one_letter_code
_entity_poly.pdbx_strand_id
1 'polypeptide(L)'
;FEEANIVSNKKTEYTEEKDKNSKSNSISIEEKTKFLNRKNKIIEPQIRGFASFEEESNKATKFLNCKKPKITPANYGLGALYGCVSGKANSVKWFINEVPNTNKVENVKLMWNDWFIDIGEGLHTDKEEAKRYIDVLSNLYAPELKNKLKKSFFLNKNREFRSGSFILKYTYYHGHKIDERLIVITEK
;
A
#
# COMPACT_ATOMS: atom_id res chain seq x y z
N PHE A 1 28.25 33.53 56.14
CA PHE A 1 28.08 34.37 54.94
C PHE A 1 27.05 33.67 54.07
N GLU A 2 25.78 33.67 54.51
CA GLU A 2 24.79 34.77 54.49
C GLU A 2 23.83 34.50 53.32
N GLU A 3 22.64 33.98 53.64
CA GLU A 3 21.36 34.72 53.72
C GLU A 3 20.71 34.82 52.32
N ALA A 4 19.62 34.08 52.05
CA ALA A 4 18.24 34.25 52.50
C ALA A 4 17.55 35.50 51.91
N ASN A 5 16.37 35.27 51.32
CA ASN A 5 15.12 36.07 51.36
C ASN A 5 14.43 36.20 49.98
N ILE A 6 13.18 35.76 49.73
CA ILE A 6 11.86 35.87 50.41
C ILE A 6 10.99 36.98 49.77
N VAL A 7 9.80 36.55 49.27
CA VAL A 7 8.48 37.29 49.24
C VAL A 7 8.32 38.38 48.16
N SER A 8 7.16 38.71 47.57
CA SER A 8 5.73 38.51 47.89
C SER A 8 4.84 38.58 46.63
N ASN A 9 3.70 37.90 46.74
CA ASN A 9 2.33 38.32 46.41
C ASN A 9 2.11 39.75 45.86
N LYS A 10 1.30 39.84 44.79
CA LYS A 10 0.28 40.89 44.66
C LYS A 10 -1.07 40.31 44.26
N LYS A 11 -2.01 40.49 45.18
CA LYS A 11 -3.45 40.32 45.10
C LYS A 11 -4.02 41.62 44.51
N THR A 12 -4.97 41.54 43.59
CA THR A 12 -5.90 42.65 43.31
C THR A 12 -7.28 42.10 43.03
N GLU A 13 -8.22 42.61 43.82
CA GLU A 13 -9.64 42.34 43.86
C GLU A 13 -10.41 43.18 42.83
N TYR A 14 -11.51 42.56 42.34
CA TYR A 14 -12.81 43.08 41.91
C TYR A 14 -12.94 44.37 41.09
N THR A 15 -13.63 44.21 39.95
CA THR A 15 -14.88 44.96 39.71
C THR A 15 -15.88 44.10 38.94
N GLU A 16 -17.10 44.00 39.48
CA GLU A 16 -18.29 43.55 38.78
C GLU A 16 -18.70 44.60 37.74
N GLU A 17 -19.00 44.16 36.52
CA GLU A 17 -19.87 44.93 35.64
C GLU A 17 -20.87 43.97 35.00
N LYS A 18 -22.13 44.12 35.43
CA LYS A 18 -23.30 43.53 34.78
C LYS A 18 -23.51 44.29 33.48
N ASP A 19 -23.58 43.58 32.36
CA ASP A 19 -24.47 44.02 31.31
C ASP A 19 -25.14 42.89 30.55
N LYS A 20 -26.43 43.15 30.30
CA LYS A 20 -27.42 42.21 29.79
C LYS A 20 -27.31 42.11 28.27
N ASN A 21 -27.82 40.97 27.79
CA ASN A 21 -28.53 40.84 26.51
C ASN A 21 -27.69 40.51 25.27
N SER A 22 -27.49 39.21 25.00
CA SER A 22 -27.46 38.73 23.62
C SER A 22 -27.84 37.25 23.54
N LYS A 23 -28.87 37.03 22.74
CA LYS A 23 -29.57 35.80 22.37
C LYS A 23 -28.70 34.57 22.16
N SER A 24 -29.21 33.46 22.69
CA SER A 24 -29.12 32.07 22.20
C SER A 24 -28.11 31.78 21.09
N ASN A 25 -27.10 30.96 21.42
CA ASN A 25 -26.62 29.91 20.52
C ASN A 25 -25.74 28.91 21.29
N SER A 26 -26.37 28.15 22.18
CA SER A 26 -25.77 26.94 22.75
C SER A 26 -25.91 25.80 21.75
N ILE A 27 -25.14 25.85 20.65
CA ILE A 27 -24.87 24.65 19.85
C ILE A 27 -24.00 23.75 20.73
N SER A 28 -24.54 22.60 21.11
CA SER A 28 -23.84 21.64 21.95
C SER A 28 -22.51 21.24 21.30
N ILE A 29 -21.48 21.03 22.10
CA ILE A 29 -20.17 20.58 21.62
C ILE A 29 -20.30 19.27 20.82
N GLU A 30 -21.31 18.44 21.11
CA GLU A 30 -21.65 17.24 20.32
C GLU A 30 -22.09 17.54 18.87
N GLU A 31 -22.83 18.62 18.63
CA GLU A 31 -23.25 19.01 17.28
C GLU A 31 -22.08 19.54 16.45
N LYS A 32 -21.13 20.27 17.06
CA LYS A 32 -19.90 20.70 16.38
C LYS A 32 -19.01 19.51 16.01
N THR A 33 -18.94 18.47 16.86
CA THR A 33 -18.20 17.23 16.57
C THR A 33 -18.85 16.41 15.46
N LYS A 34 -20.20 16.36 15.40
CA LYS A 34 -20.93 15.75 14.26
C LYS A 34 -20.74 16.53 12.96
N PHE A 35 -20.62 17.86 13.01
CA PHE A 35 -20.40 18.70 11.83
C PHE A 35 -18.97 18.61 11.29
N LEU A 36 -17.96 18.51 12.16
CA LEU A 36 -16.58 18.24 11.74
C LEU A 36 -16.43 16.82 11.16
N ASN A 37 -17.11 15.82 11.73
CA ASN A 37 -17.11 14.45 11.20
C ASN A 37 -17.85 14.30 9.85
N ARG A 38 -18.69 15.26 9.44
CA ARG A 38 -19.31 15.26 8.11
C ARG A 38 -18.44 15.88 7.02
N LYS A 39 -17.45 16.73 7.36
CA LYS A 39 -16.60 17.43 6.37
C LYS A 39 -15.30 16.70 6.02
N ASN A 40 -14.93 15.66 6.77
CA ASN A 40 -13.77 14.81 6.47
C ASN A 40 -14.17 13.41 6.01
N LYS A 41 -15.22 13.29 5.18
CA LYS A 41 -15.37 12.10 4.36
C LYS A 41 -14.28 12.18 3.30
N ILE A 42 -13.09 11.69 3.63
CA ILE A 42 -12.02 11.43 2.67
C ILE A 42 -12.68 10.53 1.62
N ILE A 43 -12.96 11.09 0.46
CA ILE A 43 -13.44 10.33 -0.68
C ILE A 43 -12.22 9.52 -1.10
N GLU A 44 -12.12 8.30 -0.58
CA GLU A 44 -11.11 7.36 -1.04
C GLU A 44 -11.27 7.25 -2.56
N PRO A 45 -10.19 7.46 -3.34
CA PRO A 45 -10.27 7.33 -4.78
C PRO A 45 -10.73 5.91 -5.08
N GLN A 46 -11.92 5.79 -5.70
CA GLN A 46 -12.37 4.49 -6.17
C GLN A 46 -11.40 4.01 -7.23
N ILE A 47 -10.61 3.01 -6.88
CA ILE A 47 -9.73 2.34 -7.83
C ILE A 47 -10.64 1.60 -8.81
N ARG A 48 -10.81 2.21 -9.99
CA ARG A 48 -11.36 1.55 -11.18
C ARG A 48 -10.45 0.35 -11.49
N GLY A 49 -10.96 -0.67 -12.17
CA GLY A 49 -10.21 -1.87 -12.53
C GLY A 49 -8.86 -1.60 -13.22
N PHE A 50 -8.18 -2.65 -13.66
CA PHE A 50 -7.01 -2.53 -14.51
C PHE A 50 -7.28 -1.61 -15.70
N ALA A 51 -6.28 -0.80 -16.03
CA ALA A 51 -6.22 -0.10 -17.30
C ALA A 51 -5.94 -1.12 -18.44
N SER A 52 -5.71 -0.62 -19.66
CA SER A 52 -5.25 -1.49 -20.75
C SER A 52 -3.90 -2.16 -20.39
N PHE A 53 -3.58 -3.27 -21.04
CA PHE A 53 -2.31 -3.97 -20.82
C PHE A 53 -1.10 -3.05 -21.09
N GLU A 54 -1.17 -2.25 -22.14
CA GLU A 54 -0.14 -1.25 -22.44
C GLU A 54 0.01 -0.22 -21.31
N GLU A 55 -1.09 0.36 -20.83
CA GLU A 55 -1.07 1.34 -19.75
C GLU A 55 -0.58 0.73 -18.42
N GLU A 56 -1.03 -0.47 -18.07
CA GLU A 56 -0.58 -1.18 -16.87
C GLU A 56 0.92 -1.53 -16.95
N SER A 57 1.41 -1.92 -18.14
CA SER A 57 2.83 -2.21 -18.38
C SER A 57 3.71 -0.97 -18.28
N ASN A 58 3.26 0.16 -18.84
CA ASN A 58 3.94 1.45 -18.75
C ASN A 58 3.95 1.96 -17.31
N LYS A 59 2.80 1.84 -16.63
CA LYS A 59 2.65 2.16 -15.20
C LYS A 59 3.62 1.34 -14.35
N ALA A 60 3.63 0.01 -14.51
CA ALA A 60 4.54 -0.88 -13.77
C ALA A 60 6.01 -0.54 -14.05
N THR A 61 6.40 -0.33 -15.31
CA THR A 61 7.77 0.05 -15.68
C THR A 61 8.23 1.31 -14.94
N LYS A 62 7.36 2.34 -14.90
CA LYS A 62 7.63 3.60 -14.21
C LYS A 62 7.72 3.43 -12.69
N PHE A 63 6.69 2.87 -12.05
CA PHE A 63 6.63 2.77 -10.59
C PHE A 63 7.67 1.80 -10.01
N LEU A 64 8.03 0.75 -10.75
CA LEU A 64 9.06 -0.19 -10.34
C LEU A 64 10.47 0.29 -10.67
N ASN A 65 10.63 1.36 -11.47
CA ASN A 65 11.90 1.75 -12.08
C ASN A 65 12.56 0.56 -12.80
N CYS A 66 11.76 -0.14 -13.62
CA CYS A 66 12.19 -1.37 -14.27
C CYS A 66 13.23 -1.05 -15.35
N LYS A 67 14.49 -1.44 -15.13
CA LYS A 67 15.59 -1.13 -16.07
C LYS A 67 15.55 -1.93 -17.36
N LYS A 68 15.00 -3.16 -17.30
CA LYS A 68 14.97 -4.11 -18.42
C LYS A 68 13.59 -4.78 -18.51
N PRO A 69 12.52 -4.00 -18.77
CA PRO A 69 11.20 -4.58 -18.97
C PRO A 69 11.23 -5.49 -20.21
N LYS A 70 10.54 -6.63 -20.13
CA LYS A 70 10.36 -7.53 -21.26
C LYS A 70 8.88 -7.64 -21.59
N ILE A 71 8.52 -7.37 -22.84
CA ILE A 71 7.19 -7.66 -23.37
C ILE A 71 7.34 -8.84 -24.32
N THR A 72 6.63 -9.91 -24.04
CA THR A 72 6.44 -11.03 -24.97
C THR A 72 5.10 -10.79 -25.66
N PRO A 73 5.06 -10.67 -27.00
CA PRO A 73 3.82 -10.39 -27.71
C PRO A 73 2.83 -11.56 -27.59
N ALA A 74 1.54 -11.27 -27.76
CA ALA A 74 0.51 -12.29 -27.85
C ALA A 74 0.80 -13.28 -28.99
N ASN A 75 0.47 -14.56 -28.77
CA ASN A 75 0.67 -15.61 -29.76
C ASN A 75 -0.32 -16.76 -29.56
N TYR A 76 -0.91 -17.28 -30.64
CA TYR A 76 -1.84 -18.44 -30.70
C TYR A 76 -2.56 -18.78 -29.38
N GLY A 77 -3.59 -18.01 -29.03
CA GLY A 77 -4.42 -18.28 -27.85
C GLY A 77 -3.83 -17.80 -26.51
N LEU A 78 -2.63 -17.22 -26.52
CA LEU A 78 -2.01 -16.55 -25.38
C LEU A 78 -2.02 -15.04 -25.58
N GLY A 79 -2.36 -14.29 -24.54
CA GLY A 79 -2.19 -12.84 -24.52
C GLY A 79 -0.73 -12.43 -24.34
N ALA A 80 -0.45 -11.15 -24.52
CA ALA A 80 0.86 -10.60 -24.24
C ALA A 80 1.24 -10.75 -22.76
N LEU A 81 2.54 -10.82 -22.50
CA LEU A 81 3.12 -10.92 -21.17
C LEU A 81 4.14 -9.82 -20.98
N TYR A 82 3.88 -8.97 -19.99
CA TYR A 82 4.89 -8.07 -19.45
C TYR A 82 5.63 -8.77 -18.30
N GLY A 83 6.95 -8.60 -18.24
CA GLY A 83 7.79 -9.03 -17.15
C GLY A 83 8.79 -7.96 -16.73
N CYS A 84 8.88 -7.72 -15.43
CA CYS A 84 9.99 -7.00 -14.81
C CYS A 84 10.65 -7.90 -13.77
N VAL A 85 11.96 -8.13 -13.92
CA VAL A 85 12.75 -8.93 -12.98
C VAL A 85 13.78 -8.02 -12.31
N SER A 86 13.91 -8.14 -10.99
CA SER A 86 14.84 -7.33 -10.20
C SER A 86 15.43 -8.10 -9.04
N GLY A 87 16.38 -7.45 -8.38
CA GLY A 87 17.22 -8.03 -7.35
C GLY A 87 18.55 -8.56 -7.91
N LYS A 88 19.52 -8.72 -7.02
CA LYS A 88 20.84 -9.26 -7.33
C LYS A 88 20.73 -10.71 -7.81
N ALA A 89 19.86 -11.50 -7.17
CA ALA A 89 19.61 -12.89 -7.56
C ALA A 89 18.47 -13.05 -8.59
N ASN A 90 17.96 -11.94 -9.17
CA ASN A 90 16.84 -11.95 -10.12
C ASN A 90 15.58 -12.67 -9.57
N SER A 91 15.37 -12.60 -8.25
CA SER A 91 14.37 -13.42 -7.57
C SER A 91 13.04 -12.71 -7.34
N VAL A 92 12.98 -11.38 -7.52
CA VAL A 92 11.74 -10.59 -7.43
C VAL A 92 11.23 -10.32 -8.84
N LYS A 93 10.00 -10.74 -9.13
CA LYS A 93 9.41 -10.72 -10.47
C LYS A 93 8.02 -10.12 -10.44
N TRP A 94 7.77 -9.19 -11.34
CA TRP A 94 6.46 -8.62 -11.61
C TRP A 94 5.99 -9.06 -12.98
N PHE A 95 4.76 -9.54 -13.08
CA PHE A 95 4.15 -9.93 -14.35
C PHE A 95 2.79 -9.27 -14.54
N ILE A 96 2.45 -9.01 -15.79
CA ILE A 96 1.09 -8.62 -16.20
C ILE A 96 0.74 -9.54 -17.36
N ASN A 97 -0.36 -10.27 -17.24
CA ASN A 97 -0.87 -11.14 -18.30
C ASN A 97 -2.04 -10.45 -18.98
N GLU A 98 -2.03 -10.41 -20.31
CA GLU A 98 -3.14 -9.93 -21.12
C GLU A 98 -4.16 -11.06 -21.35
N VAL A 99 -5.46 -10.73 -21.38
CA VAL A 99 -6.47 -11.60 -21.97
C VAL A 99 -6.23 -11.67 -23.49
N PRO A 100 -6.15 -12.87 -24.10
CA PRO A 100 -5.76 -13.04 -25.50
C PRO A 100 -6.53 -12.14 -26.48
N ASN A 101 -5.81 -11.32 -27.26
CA ASN A 101 -6.34 -10.46 -28.32
C ASN A 101 -7.32 -9.35 -27.87
N THR A 102 -7.20 -8.82 -26.65
CA THR A 102 -8.17 -7.84 -26.12
C THR A 102 -7.57 -6.55 -25.58
N ASN A 103 -6.25 -6.48 -25.44
CA ASN A 103 -5.50 -5.44 -24.72
C ASN A 103 -5.98 -5.24 -23.26
N LYS A 104 -6.71 -6.20 -22.69
CA LYS A 104 -7.19 -6.16 -21.30
C LYS A 104 -6.27 -6.97 -20.41
N VAL A 105 -6.05 -6.51 -19.19
CA VAL A 105 -5.27 -7.28 -18.21
C VAL A 105 -6.12 -8.41 -17.64
N GLU A 106 -5.62 -9.63 -17.76
CA GLU A 106 -6.17 -10.80 -17.09
C GLU A 106 -5.80 -10.78 -15.60
N ASN A 107 -4.53 -10.54 -15.29
CA ASN A 107 -4.03 -10.46 -13.92
C ASN A 107 -2.67 -9.76 -13.83
N VAL A 108 -2.37 -9.29 -12.62
CA VAL A 108 -1.05 -8.79 -12.22
C VAL A 108 -0.46 -9.71 -11.16
N LYS A 109 0.81 -10.06 -11.27
CA LYS A 109 1.51 -10.96 -10.33
C LYS A 109 2.76 -10.31 -9.75
N LEU A 110 2.95 -10.47 -8.46
CA LEU A 110 4.23 -10.24 -7.77
C LEU A 110 4.72 -11.56 -7.19
N MET A 111 5.88 -12.01 -7.64
CA MET A 111 6.56 -13.19 -7.15
C MET A 111 7.88 -12.80 -6.49
N TRP A 112 8.20 -13.43 -5.37
CA TRP A 112 9.53 -13.42 -4.80
C TRP A 112 9.95 -14.85 -4.47
N ASN A 113 11.04 -15.28 -5.09
CA ASN A 113 11.71 -16.55 -4.83
C ASN A 113 12.76 -16.33 -3.75
N ASP A 114 12.35 -16.48 -2.50
CA ASP A 114 13.18 -16.20 -1.34
C ASP A 114 14.18 -17.35 -1.08
N TRP A 115 15.43 -17.15 -1.50
CA TRP A 115 16.53 -18.07 -1.21
C TRP A 115 16.88 -18.03 0.27
N PHE A 116 16.42 -19.03 1.03
CA PHE A 116 16.73 -19.20 2.45
C PHE A 116 17.96 -20.08 2.70
N ILE A 117 18.58 -20.56 1.62
CA ILE A 117 19.94 -21.09 1.63
C ILE A 117 20.85 -20.19 0.80
N ASP A 118 22.12 -20.08 1.19
CA ASP A 118 23.07 -19.30 0.42
C ASP A 118 23.56 -20.13 -0.78
N ILE A 119 23.34 -19.61 -1.98
CA ILE A 119 23.80 -20.19 -3.24
C ILE A 119 24.96 -19.41 -3.88
N GLY A 120 25.63 -18.56 -3.10
CA GLY A 120 26.67 -17.62 -3.57
C GLY A 120 26.17 -16.19 -3.75
N GLU A 121 24.91 -15.93 -3.41
CA GLU A 121 24.28 -14.62 -3.52
C GLU A 121 23.89 -14.00 -2.17
N GLY A 122 24.04 -14.75 -1.08
CA GLY A 122 23.59 -14.40 0.27
C GLY A 122 22.24 -15.02 0.64
N LEU A 123 21.89 -14.95 1.92
CA LEU A 123 20.58 -15.35 2.44
C LEU A 123 19.56 -14.23 2.21
N HIS A 124 18.38 -14.58 1.71
CA HIS A 124 17.28 -13.64 1.45
C HIS A 124 17.73 -12.43 0.60
N THR A 125 18.62 -12.65 -0.38
CA THR A 125 19.39 -11.60 -1.09
C THR A 125 18.55 -10.41 -1.56
N ASP A 126 17.33 -10.67 -2.04
CA ASP A 126 16.49 -9.64 -2.66
C ASP A 126 15.33 -9.18 -1.76
N LYS A 127 15.39 -9.43 -0.44
CA LYS A 127 14.31 -9.09 0.50
C LYS A 127 13.93 -7.60 0.50
N GLU A 128 14.91 -6.70 0.43
CA GLU A 128 14.63 -5.25 0.38
C GLU A 128 13.94 -4.86 -0.94
N GLU A 129 14.30 -5.52 -2.05
CA GLU A 129 13.63 -5.31 -3.33
C GLU A 129 12.20 -5.85 -3.29
N ALA A 130 12.00 -7.02 -2.67
CA ALA A 130 10.68 -7.59 -2.44
C ALA A 130 9.79 -6.65 -1.61
N LYS A 131 10.35 -6.03 -0.55
CA LYS A 131 9.65 -5.00 0.27
C LYS A 131 9.24 -3.78 -0.56
N ARG A 132 10.09 -3.33 -1.48
CA ARG A 132 9.80 -2.21 -2.39
C ARG A 132 8.68 -2.57 -3.37
N TYR A 133 8.73 -3.77 -3.96
CA TYR A 133 7.72 -4.22 -4.91
C TYR A 133 6.35 -4.39 -4.25
N ILE A 134 6.28 -4.96 -3.04
CA ILE A 134 5.01 -5.07 -2.32
C ILE A 134 4.45 -3.69 -1.91
N ASP A 135 5.31 -2.70 -1.63
CA ASP A 135 4.87 -1.32 -1.41
C ASP A 135 4.19 -0.77 -2.67
N VAL A 136 4.84 -0.87 -3.83
CA VAL A 136 4.27 -0.44 -5.12
C VAL A 136 2.96 -1.15 -5.42
N LEU A 137 2.92 -2.49 -5.30
CA LEU A 137 1.71 -3.28 -5.50
C LEU A 137 0.57 -2.80 -4.63
N SER A 138 0.84 -2.64 -3.34
CA SER A 138 -0.19 -2.22 -2.40
C SER A 138 -0.69 -0.81 -2.67
N ASN A 139 0.18 0.13 -3.06
CA ASN A 139 -0.25 1.49 -3.40
C ASN A 139 -1.12 1.52 -4.66
N LEU A 140 -0.82 0.67 -5.64
CA LEU A 140 -1.50 0.68 -6.95
C LEU A 140 -2.88 0.01 -6.90
N TYR A 141 -3.02 -1.10 -6.19
CA TYR A 141 -4.22 -1.94 -6.30
C TYR A 141 -5.02 -2.09 -5.01
N ALA A 142 -4.44 -1.76 -3.85
CA ALA A 142 -5.07 -2.00 -2.55
C ALA A 142 -4.50 -1.08 -1.43
N PRO A 143 -4.51 0.25 -1.61
CA PRO A 143 -3.87 1.19 -0.68
C PRO A 143 -4.49 1.10 0.72
N GLU A 144 -5.78 0.81 0.83
CA GLU A 144 -6.50 0.60 2.08
C GLU A 144 -6.02 -0.66 2.84
N LEU A 145 -5.37 -1.60 2.14
CA LEU A 145 -4.79 -2.81 2.72
C LEU A 145 -3.27 -2.79 2.80
N LYS A 146 -2.62 -1.65 2.52
CA LYS A 146 -1.16 -1.53 2.42
C LYS A 146 -0.37 -2.24 3.53
N ASN A 147 -0.65 -1.89 4.78
CA ASN A 147 0.06 -2.48 5.92
C ASN A 147 -0.26 -3.98 6.10
N LYS A 148 -1.50 -4.38 5.82
CA LYS A 148 -1.96 -5.76 5.93
C LYS A 148 -1.34 -6.66 4.86
N LEU A 149 -1.27 -6.20 3.61
CA LEU A 149 -0.63 -6.90 2.50
C LEU A 149 0.87 -7.05 2.72
N LYS A 150 1.55 -5.95 3.05
CA LYS A 150 2.99 -5.97 3.38
C LYS A 150 3.30 -6.99 4.47
N LYS A 151 2.57 -6.92 5.59
CA LYS A 151 2.77 -7.88 6.69
C LYS A 151 2.54 -9.30 6.22
N SER A 152 1.49 -9.55 5.46
CA SER A 152 1.12 -10.90 5.03
C SER A 152 2.08 -11.51 4.02
N PHE A 153 2.67 -10.70 3.14
CA PHE A 153 3.60 -11.18 2.11
C PHE A 153 4.86 -11.85 2.68
N PHE A 154 5.27 -11.46 3.89
CA PHE A 154 6.40 -12.05 4.61
C PHE A 154 5.98 -13.10 5.66
N LEU A 155 4.70 -13.50 5.69
CA LEU A 155 4.22 -14.63 6.51
C LEU A 155 4.14 -15.90 5.66
N ASN A 156 4.11 -17.06 6.31
CA ASN A 156 4.16 -18.36 5.63
C ASN A 156 2.76 -18.98 5.51
N LYS A 157 1.74 -18.16 5.21
CA LYS A 157 0.33 -18.59 5.18
C LYS A 157 -0.44 -17.95 4.06
N ASN A 158 -1.07 -18.78 3.24
CA ASN A 158 -1.96 -18.37 2.15
C ASN A 158 -3.09 -17.48 2.67
N ARG A 159 -3.43 -16.44 1.92
CA ARG A 159 -4.49 -15.48 2.26
C ARG A 159 -5.16 -14.94 1.00
N GLU A 160 -6.43 -14.59 1.13
CA GLU A 160 -7.14 -13.79 0.14
C GLU A 160 -7.51 -12.43 0.74
N PHE A 161 -7.43 -11.40 -0.07
CA PHE A 161 -7.82 -10.05 0.27
C PHE A 161 -8.76 -9.50 -0.81
N ARG A 162 -9.65 -8.58 -0.40
CA ARG A 162 -10.57 -7.89 -1.31
C ARG A 162 -10.39 -6.39 -1.09
N SER A 163 -10.16 -5.66 -2.17
CA SER A 163 -9.84 -4.23 -2.17
C SER A 163 -10.46 -3.59 -3.40
N GLY A 164 -11.28 -2.55 -3.25
CA GLY A 164 -11.94 -1.89 -4.39
C GLY A 164 -12.52 -2.87 -5.43
N SER A 165 -12.01 -2.81 -6.66
CA SER A 165 -12.40 -3.66 -7.80
C SER A 165 -11.62 -4.99 -7.91
N PHE A 166 -10.75 -5.30 -6.94
CA PHE A 166 -9.79 -6.41 -7.04
C PHE A 166 -9.96 -7.49 -5.96
N ILE A 167 -9.50 -8.69 -6.32
CA ILE A 167 -9.21 -9.81 -5.43
C ILE A 167 -7.70 -10.05 -5.50
N LEU A 168 -7.05 -10.11 -4.34
CA LEU A 168 -5.62 -10.40 -4.22
C LEU A 168 -5.45 -11.74 -3.51
N LYS A 169 -4.91 -12.73 -4.21
CA LYS A 169 -4.60 -14.06 -3.67
C LYS A 169 -3.11 -14.15 -3.39
N TYR A 170 -2.77 -14.34 -2.13
CA TYR A 170 -1.41 -14.61 -1.67
C TYR A 170 -1.23 -16.11 -1.44
N THR A 171 -0.20 -16.69 -2.05
CA THR A 171 0.26 -18.05 -1.83
C THR A 171 1.71 -18.07 -1.35
N TYR A 172 1.97 -18.97 -0.42
CA TYR A 172 3.28 -19.32 0.10
C TYR A 172 3.54 -20.80 -0.17
N TYR A 173 4.71 -21.12 -0.70
CA TYR A 173 5.18 -22.49 -0.86
C TYR A 173 6.60 -22.61 -0.32
N HIS A 174 6.81 -23.55 0.61
CA HIS A 174 8.12 -23.89 1.13
C HIS A 174 8.76 -24.95 0.23
N GLY A 175 9.81 -24.60 -0.48
CA GLY A 175 10.64 -25.55 -1.24
C GLY A 175 11.83 -26.04 -0.44
N HIS A 176 12.70 -26.84 -1.05
CA HIS A 176 13.94 -27.33 -0.39
C HIS A 176 15.01 -26.23 -0.23
N LYS A 177 15.00 -25.23 -1.11
CA LYS A 177 16.04 -24.17 -1.17
C LYS A 177 15.46 -22.76 -1.24
N ILE A 178 14.20 -22.66 -1.66
CA ILE A 178 13.52 -21.43 -2.00
C ILE A 178 12.13 -21.47 -1.38
N ASP A 179 11.76 -20.37 -0.73
CA ASP A 179 10.38 -20.07 -0.39
C ASP A 179 9.76 -19.25 -1.52
N GLU A 180 8.73 -19.77 -2.18
CA GLU A 180 8.00 -19.00 -3.18
C GLU A 180 6.89 -18.20 -2.49
N ARG A 181 6.89 -16.89 -2.73
CA ARG A 181 5.87 -15.95 -2.25
C ARG A 181 5.24 -15.29 -3.46
N LEU A 182 3.97 -15.57 -3.71
CA LEU A 182 3.26 -15.10 -4.90
C LEU A 182 1.98 -14.37 -4.51
N ILE A 183 1.79 -13.16 -5.03
CA ILE A 183 0.51 -12.47 -5.05
C ILE A 183 0.00 -12.45 -6.48
N VAL A 184 -1.25 -12.85 -6.68
CA VAL A 184 -1.99 -12.71 -7.92
C VAL A 184 -3.16 -11.77 -7.69
N ILE A 185 -3.31 -10.76 -8.53
CA ILE A 185 -4.39 -9.78 -8.51
C ILE A 185 -5.27 -10.01 -9.74
N THR A 186 -6.57 -10.12 -9.51
CA THR A 186 -7.59 -10.17 -10.56
C THR A 186 -8.67 -9.13 -10.28
N GLU A 187 -9.36 -8.68 -11.31
CA GLU A 187 -10.63 -7.96 -11.14
C GLU A 187 -11.72 -8.89 -10.56
N LYS A 188 -12.78 -8.28 -10.04
CA LYS A 188 -13.98 -8.96 -9.50
C LYS A 188 -15.00 -9.27 -10.57
#